data_AF-A0A2M7QEZ5-F1
#
_entry.id   AF-A0A2M7QEZ5-F1
#
_cell.length_a   1.000
_cell.length_b   1.000
_cell.length_c   1.000
_cell.angle_alpha   90.00
_cell.angle_beta   90.00
_cell.angle_gamma   90.00
#
_symmetry.space_group_name_H-M   'P 1'
#
loop_
_entity.id
_entity.type
_entity.pdbx_description
1 polymer ?
#
loop_
_entity_poly.entity_id
_entity_poly.type
_entity_poly.pdbx_seq_one_letter_code
_entity_poly.pdbx_strand_id
1 'polypeptide(L)'
;MKKLYVVLTVITVIIIITVITVITSRKPTTNYQLPATTIAPLPTKIIIDQRPTTNDSKRTGKVIPAIFTGVSEEQNIPKIETDLATQKRELRLKIPLTTPEFNVNFDFANDVFDVTLTPTNVQNKTTFEAWAAANYPLIPQDRFNVK
;
A
#
# COMPACT_ATOMS: atom_id res chain seq x y z
N MET A 1 -52.95 -19.27 -30.05
CA MET A 1 -52.68 -19.54 -28.62
C MET A 1 -51.63 -20.64 -28.41
N LYS A 2 -51.74 -21.83 -29.02
CA LYS A 2 -50.76 -22.94 -28.84
C LYS A 2 -49.29 -22.56 -29.15
N LYS A 3 -49.05 -21.77 -30.21
CA LYS A 3 -47.69 -21.32 -30.60
C LYS A 3 -47.03 -20.38 -29.56
N LEU A 4 -47.82 -19.53 -28.90
CA LEU A 4 -47.34 -18.62 -27.86
C LEU A 4 -46.92 -19.40 -26.60
N TYR A 5 -47.69 -20.41 -26.22
CA TYR A 5 -47.38 -21.27 -25.08
C TYR A 5 -46.08 -22.04 -25.30
N VAL A 6 -45.86 -22.58 -26.51
CA VAL A 6 -44.62 -23.28 -26.87
C VAL A 6 -43.41 -22.35 -26.75
N VAL A 7 -43.49 -21.12 -27.27
CA VAL A 7 -42.40 -20.14 -27.15
C VAL A 7 -42.13 -19.78 -25.69
N LEU A 8 -43.17 -19.57 -24.88
CA LEU A 8 -43.02 -19.26 -23.46
C LEU A 8 -42.33 -20.40 -22.70
N THR A 9 -42.70 -21.66 -22.97
CA THR A 9 -42.09 -22.82 -22.33
C THR A 9 -40.61 -22.99 -22.68
N VAL A 10 -40.20 -22.69 -23.92
CA VAL A 10 -38.80 -22.77 -24.34
C VAL A 10 -37.96 -21.71 -23.62
N ILE A 11 -38.46 -20.48 -23.50
CA ILE A 11 -37.77 -19.39 -22.80
C ILE A 11 -37.57 -19.74 -21.32
N THR A 12 -38.60 -20.27 -20.65
CA THR A 12 -38.51 -20.66 -19.24
C THR A 12 -37.48 -21.76 -19.01
N VAL A 13 -37.39 -22.74 -19.90
CA VAL A 13 -36.39 -23.82 -19.81
C VAL A 13 -34.97 -23.28 -19.98
N ILE A 14 -34.75 -22.36 -20.90
CA ILE A 14 -33.43 -21.73 -21.10
C ILE A 14 -32.98 -20.98 -19.84
N ILE A 15 -33.89 -20.21 -19.21
CA ILE A 15 -33.60 -19.47 -17.98
C ILE A 15 -33.18 -20.42 -16.85
N ILE A 16 -33.91 -21.54 -16.68
CA ILE A 16 -33.60 -22.54 -15.65
C ILE A 16 -32.21 -23.15 -15.87
N ILE A 17 -31.87 -23.50 -17.12
CA ILE A 17 -30.55 -24.06 -17.46
C ILE A 17 -29.44 -23.05 -17.13
N THR A 18 -29.60 -21.78 -17.51
CA THR A 18 -28.60 -20.75 -17.19
C THR A 18 -28.36 -20.60 -15.69
N VAL A 19 -29.42 -20.61 -14.87
CA VAL A 19 -29.29 -20.50 -13.41
C VAL A 19 -28.50 -21.69 -12.82
N ILE A 20 -28.78 -22.91 -13.28
CA ILE A 20 -28.08 -24.13 -12.79
C ILE A 20 -26.58 -24.08 -13.14
N THR A 21 -26.22 -23.62 -14.33
CA THR A 21 -24.81 -23.54 -14.76
C THR A 21 -23.98 -22.52 -13.96
N VAL A 22 -24.59 -21.41 -13.55
CA VAL A 22 -23.92 -20.37 -12.75
C VAL A 22 -23.69 -20.83 -11.30
N ILE A 23 -24.62 -21.59 -10.73
CA ILE A 23 -24.51 -22.08 -9.35
C ILE A 23 -23.42 -23.17 -9.25
N THR A 24 -23.35 -24.08 -10.22
CA THR A 24 -22.41 -25.22 -10.23
C THR A 24 -20.97 -24.84 -10.56
N SER A 25 -20.74 -23.66 -11.16
CA SER A 25 -19.39 -23.20 -11.54
C SER A 25 -18.61 -22.53 -10.39
N ARG A 26 -19.20 -22.36 -9.20
CA ARG A 26 -18.52 -21.78 -8.04
C ARG A 26 -17.64 -22.84 -7.36
N LYS A 27 -16.40 -23.00 -7.81
CA LYS A 27 -15.40 -23.82 -7.10
C LYS A 27 -14.99 -23.12 -5.80
N PRO A 28 -14.90 -23.83 -4.66
CA PRO A 28 -14.38 -23.25 -3.43
C PRO A 28 -12.87 -22.99 -3.58
N THR A 29 -12.45 -21.75 -3.43
CA THR A 29 -11.05 -21.37 -3.32
C THR A 29 -10.52 -21.83 -1.96
N THR A 30 -9.75 -22.91 -1.95
CA THR A 30 -8.95 -23.34 -0.79
C THR A 30 -7.84 -22.33 -0.54
N ASN A 31 -7.98 -21.53 0.52
CA ASN A 31 -6.90 -20.69 1.02
C ASN A 31 -5.84 -21.57 1.67
N TYR A 32 -4.72 -21.79 0.97
CA TYR A 32 -3.52 -22.32 1.60
C TYR A 32 -2.90 -21.22 2.47
N GLN A 33 -3.17 -21.24 3.77
CA GLN A 33 -2.37 -20.50 4.74
C GLN A 33 -1.01 -21.18 4.85
N LEU A 34 0.04 -20.53 4.33
CA LEU A 34 1.41 -20.88 4.67
C LEU A 34 1.61 -20.67 6.18
N PRO A 35 2.26 -21.61 6.89
CA PRO A 35 2.56 -21.44 8.29
C PRO A 35 3.49 -20.23 8.47
N ALA A 36 3.09 -19.29 9.33
CA ALA A 36 3.90 -18.15 9.70
C ALA A 36 5.12 -18.63 10.50
N THR A 37 6.30 -18.60 9.87
CA THR A 37 7.57 -18.82 10.58
C THR A 37 7.91 -17.56 11.38
N THR A 38 7.45 -17.51 12.62
CA THR A 38 7.79 -16.43 13.55
C THR A 38 9.19 -16.66 14.11
N ILE A 39 10.23 -16.25 13.38
CA ILE A 39 11.59 -16.20 13.92
C ILE A 39 11.71 -14.91 14.73
N ALA A 40 11.51 -15.00 16.03
CA ALA A 40 11.77 -13.89 16.94
C ALA A 40 13.25 -13.50 16.85
N PRO A 41 13.61 -12.23 16.61
CA PRO A 41 15.01 -11.82 16.58
C PRO A 41 15.60 -11.96 17.99
N LEU A 42 16.68 -12.74 18.12
CA LEU A 42 17.43 -12.80 19.36
C LEU A 42 18.16 -11.47 19.59
N PRO A 43 18.10 -10.89 20.80
CA PRO A 43 18.81 -9.65 21.10
C PRO A 43 20.32 -9.88 20.99
N THR A 44 20.99 -9.02 20.22
CA THR A 44 22.45 -9.01 20.11
C THR A 44 23.06 -8.56 21.44
N LYS A 45 23.83 -9.43 22.09
CA LYS A 45 24.58 -9.09 23.32
C LYS A 45 25.83 -8.28 22.93
N ILE A 46 25.82 -6.99 23.24
CA ILE A 46 27.00 -6.13 23.12
C ILE A 46 27.94 -6.44 24.29
N ILE A 47 29.10 -7.05 24.01
CA ILE A 47 30.18 -7.21 24.98
C ILE A 47 31.05 -5.97 24.85
N ILE A 48 31.01 -5.08 25.86
CA ILE A 48 31.94 -3.97 25.95
C ILE A 48 33.18 -4.51 26.65
N ASP A 49 34.27 -4.69 25.90
CA ASP A 49 35.57 -4.98 26.50
C ASP A 49 35.98 -3.81 27.38
N GLN A 50 35.74 -3.94 28.69
CA GLN A 50 36.26 -3.01 29.68
C GLN A 50 37.78 -3.19 29.71
N ARG A 51 38.48 -2.37 28.94
CA ARG A 51 39.92 -2.17 29.12
C ARG A 51 40.17 -1.83 30.60
N PRO A 52 41.19 -2.44 31.24
CA PRO A 52 41.47 -2.21 32.63
C PRO A 52 41.72 -0.72 32.88
N THR A 53 40.90 -0.13 33.76
CA THR A 53 41.11 1.20 34.34
C THR A 53 42.38 1.17 35.18
N THR A 54 43.51 1.54 34.58
CA THR A 54 44.64 2.06 35.33
C THR A 54 44.25 3.44 35.87
N ASN A 55 44.15 3.54 37.20
CA ASN A 55 44.07 4.80 37.92
C ASN A 55 45.30 5.68 37.60
N ASP A 56 45.12 7.00 37.73
CA ASP A 56 46.13 8.06 37.65
C ASP A 56 46.60 8.50 36.25
N SER A 57 45.82 9.40 35.65
CA SER A 57 46.22 10.82 35.67
C SER A 57 45.04 11.67 35.21
N LYS A 58 44.78 12.76 35.93
CA LYS A 58 43.78 13.79 35.60
C LYS A 58 44.23 14.52 34.32
N ARG A 59 44.10 13.86 33.17
CA ARG A 59 44.27 14.49 31.86
C ARG A 59 42.95 15.17 31.56
N THR A 60 42.83 16.45 31.92
CA THR A 60 41.84 17.36 31.34
C THR A 60 42.15 17.52 29.86
N GLY A 61 41.86 16.48 29.08
CA GLY A 61 41.81 16.54 27.64
C GLY A 61 40.66 17.48 27.30
N LYS A 62 41.01 18.67 26.80
CA LYS A 62 40.03 19.55 26.19
C LYS A 62 39.34 18.75 25.10
N VAL A 63 38.10 18.33 25.31
CA VAL A 63 37.28 17.68 24.28
C VAL A 63 37.13 18.73 23.18
N ILE A 64 37.89 18.56 22.10
CA ILE A 64 37.72 19.37 20.90
C ILE A 64 36.43 18.84 20.27
N PRO A 65 35.33 19.60 20.26
CA PRO A 65 34.11 19.14 19.60
C PRO A 65 34.44 18.83 18.14
N ALA A 66 34.01 17.67 17.66
CA ALA A 66 34.14 17.33 16.25
C ALA A 66 33.41 18.41 15.44
N ILE A 67 34.16 19.17 14.65
CA ILE A 67 33.58 20.14 13.72
C ILE A 67 33.07 19.29 12.56
N PHE A 68 31.74 19.22 12.40
CA PHE A 68 31.11 18.60 11.24
C PHE A 68 31.61 19.33 9.99
N THR A 69 32.47 18.68 9.19
CA THR A 69 33.00 19.22 7.93
C THR A 69 32.04 18.98 6.76
N GLY A 70 30.85 18.48 7.03
CA GLY A 70 29.80 18.39 6.04
C GLY A 70 29.38 19.81 5.67
N VAL A 71 29.27 20.05 4.37
CA VAL A 71 28.76 21.32 3.89
C VAL A 71 27.37 21.51 4.51
N SER A 72 27.16 22.61 5.23
CA SER A 72 25.82 23.05 5.61
C SER A 72 25.18 23.61 4.34
N GLU A 73 24.96 22.74 3.36
CA GLU A 73 23.97 22.98 2.34
C GLU A 73 22.65 22.96 3.09
N GLU A 74 22.22 24.14 3.54
CA GLU A 74 20.81 24.43 3.68
C GLU A 74 20.25 24.32 2.26
N GLN A 75 20.08 23.07 1.84
CA GLN A 75 19.78 22.72 0.48
C GLN A 75 18.41 23.31 0.22
N ASN A 76 18.37 24.30 -0.66
CA ASN A 76 17.15 25.00 -1.03
C ASN A 76 16.32 24.03 -1.90
N ILE A 77 15.87 22.94 -1.27
CA ILE A 77 15.05 21.92 -1.89
C ILE A 77 13.79 22.67 -2.31
N PRO A 78 13.42 22.61 -3.61
CA PRO A 78 12.21 23.25 -4.06
C PRO A 78 11.04 22.82 -3.19
N LYS A 79 10.27 23.78 -2.70
CA LYS A 79 9.13 23.52 -1.80
C LYS A 79 8.19 22.45 -2.35
N ILE A 80 8.02 22.42 -3.67
CA ILE A 80 7.22 21.44 -4.41
C ILE A 80 7.69 20.00 -4.15
N GLU A 81 8.99 19.73 -4.14
CA GLU A 81 9.52 18.38 -3.90
C GLU A 81 9.31 17.94 -2.45
N THR A 82 9.47 18.87 -1.52
CA THR A 82 9.22 18.63 -0.09
C THR A 82 7.73 18.35 0.18
N ASP A 83 6.85 19.13 -0.46
CA ASP A 83 5.40 18.99 -0.32
C ASP A 83 4.91 17.68 -0.98
N LEU A 84 5.48 17.27 -2.12
CA LEU A 84 5.21 15.98 -2.76
C LEU A 84 5.63 14.82 -1.84
N ALA A 85 6.84 14.87 -1.28
CA ALA A 85 7.32 13.84 -0.35
C ALA A 85 6.43 13.74 0.89
N THR A 86 5.96 14.88 1.40
CA THR A 86 5.00 14.95 2.51
C THR A 86 3.68 14.27 2.14
N GLN A 87 3.09 14.62 0.99
CA GLN A 87 1.84 14.00 0.54
C GLN A 87 1.96 12.48 0.32
N LYS A 88 3.05 12.01 -0.31
CA LYS A 88 3.30 10.56 -0.48
C LYS A 88 3.40 9.88 0.88
N ARG A 89 4.12 10.48 1.84
CA ARG A 89 4.27 9.93 3.19
C ARG A 89 2.92 9.86 3.91
N GLU A 90 2.13 10.92 3.85
CA GLU A 90 0.81 10.96 4.48
C GLU A 90 -0.13 9.89 3.93
N LEU A 91 -0.17 9.71 2.60
CA LEU A 91 -0.97 8.66 1.99
C LEU A 91 -0.48 7.27 2.41
N ARG A 92 0.85 7.05 2.44
CA ARG A 92 1.44 5.78 2.94
C ARG A 92 1.16 5.49 4.41
N LEU A 93 0.86 6.50 5.23
CA LEU A 93 0.47 6.29 6.63
C LEU A 93 -1.02 5.94 6.78
N LYS A 94 -1.84 6.25 5.77
CA LYS A 94 -3.30 6.03 5.79
C LYS A 94 -3.74 4.74 5.07
N ILE A 95 -2.84 4.10 4.35
CA ILE A 95 -3.10 2.80 3.71
C ILE A 95 -3.06 1.64 4.73
N PRO A 96 -3.80 0.55 4.51
CA PRO A 96 -4.77 0.34 3.43
C PRO A 96 -6.00 1.25 3.61
N LEU A 97 -6.34 2.03 2.58
CA LEU A 97 -7.48 2.94 2.59
C LEU A 97 -8.63 2.30 1.84
N THR A 98 -9.67 1.87 2.57
CA THR A 98 -10.83 1.22 1.98
C THR A 98 -12.05 2.15 2.04
N THR A 99 -12.65 2.38 0.88
CA THR A 99 -13.91 3.12 0.70
C THR A 99 -14.94 2.22 0.00
N PRO A 100 -16.23 2.58 -0.01
CA PRO A 100 -17.23 1.83 -0.77
C PRO A 100 -16.93 1.74 -2.27
N GLU A 101 -16.26 2.74 -2.84
CA GLU A 101 -16.00 2.88 -4.27
C GLU A 101 -14.63 2.34 -4.71
N PHE A 102 -13.63 2.39 -3.83
CA PHE A 102 -12.26 1.97 -4.13
C PHE A 102 -11.44 1.60 -2.88
N ASN A 103 -10.37 0.84 -3.10
CA ASN A 103 -9.37 0.51 -2.11
C ASN A 103 -7.99 0.98 -2.59
N VAL A 104 -7.21 1.63 -1.74
CA VAL A 104 -5.82 2.04 -2.03
C VAL A 104 -4.86 1.31 -1.12
N ASN A 105 -3.91 0.61 -1.75
CA ASN A 105 -2.74 -0.01 -1.14
C ASN A 105 -1.47 0.60 -1.71
N PHE A 106 -0.32 0.28 -1.13
CA PHE A 106 0.98 0.69 -1.66
C PHE A 106 1.86 -0.51 -1.94
N ASP A 107 2.40 -0.52 -3.15
CA ASP A 107 3.40 -1.46 -3.59
C ASP A 107 4.79 -0.89 -3.28
N PHE A 108 5.42 -1.44 -2.25
CA PHE A 108 6.77 -1.06 -1.83
C PHE A 108 7.84 -1.46 -2.83
N ALA A 109 7.59 -2.45 -3.70
CA ALA A 109 8.57 -2.89 -4.69
C ALA A 109 8.70 -1.88 -5.84
N ASN A 110 7.57 -1.29 -6.25
CA ASN A 110 7.51 -0.40 -7.42
C ASN A 110 7.33 1.09 -7.05
N ASP A 111 7.19 1.42 -5.75
CA ASP A 111 6.87 2.78 -5.26
C ASP A 111 5.64 3.40 -5.96
N VAL A 112 4.58 2.60 -6.04
CA VAL A 112 3.29 2.99 -6.63
C VAL A 112 2.13 2.63 -5.71
N PHE A 113 1.03 3.37 -5.82
CA PHE A 113 -0.20 3.09 -5.11
C PHE A 113 -1.08 2.19 -5.96
N ASP A 114 -1.36 0.99 -5.47
CA ASP A 114 -2.28 0.05 -6.11
C ASP A 114 -3.71 0.40 -5.72
N VAL A 115 -4.54 0.72 -6.70
CA VAL A 115 -5.93 1.16 -6.49
C VAL A 115 -6.85 0.10 -7.08
N THR A 116 -7.74 -0.47 -6.26
CA THR A 116 -8.73 -1.45 -6.69
C THR A 116 -10.12 -0.82 -6.66
N LEU A 117 -10.79 -0.73 -7.81
CA LEU A 117 -12.13 -0.16 -7.89
C LEU A 117 -13.20 -1.20 -7.52
N THR A 118 -14.17 -0.83 -6.69
CA THR A 118 -15.26 -1.71 -6.25
C THR A 118 -16.60 -0.99 -6.37
N PRO A 119 -17.48 -1.33 -7.32
CA PRO A 119 -17.25 -2.11 -8.53
C PRO A 119 -16.28 -1.44 -9.52
N THR A 120 -15.70 -2.23 -10.42
CA THR A 120 -14.85 -1.76 -11.53
C THR A 120 -15.69 -1.09 -12.62
N ASN A 121 -16.08 0.16 -12.40
CA ASN A 121 -16.83 0.96 -13.36
C ASN A 121 -16.19 2.35 -13.58
N VAL A 122 -16.60 3.02 -14.66
CA VAL A 122 -16.06 4.33 -15.03
C VAL A 122 -16.36 5.38 -13.97
N GLN A 123 -17.54 5.32 -13.34
CA GLN A 123 -17.94 6.27 -12.31
C GLN A 123 -17.00 6.25 -11.11
N ASN A 124 -16.65 5.07 -10.60
CA ASN A 124 -15.77 4.90 -9.46
C ASN A 124 -14.33 5.28 -9.78
N LYS A 125 -13.90 5.05 -11.03
CA LYS A 125 -12.62 5.57 -11.52
C LYS A 125 -12.59 7.10 -11.45
N THR A 126 -13.63 7.77 -11.96
CA THR A 126 -13.73 9.24 -11.89
C THR A 126 -13.82 9.73 -10.44
N THR A 127 -14.55 9.03 -9.57
CA THR A 127 -14.61 9.34 -8.13
C THR A 127 -13.23 9.26 -7.49
N PHE A 128 -12.46 8.20 -7.79
CA PHE A 128 -11.09 8.05 -7.30
C PHE A 128 -10.17 9.17 -7.82
N GLU A 129 -10.21 9.47 -9.12
CA GLU A 129 -9.39 10.52 -9.72
C GLU A 129 -9.69 11.89 -9.11
N ALA A 130 -10.97 12.21 -8.90
CA ALA A 130 -11.40 13.44 -8.24
C ALA A 130 -10.94 13.49 -6.77
N TRP A 131 -11.04 12.36 -6.06
CA TRP A 131 -10.54 12.25 -4.70
C TRP A 131 -9.02 12.43 -4.62
N ALA A 132 -8.26 11.80 -5.51
CA ALA A 132 -6.80 11.91 -5.56
C ALA A 132 -6.36 13.35 -5.88
N ALA A 133 -7.00 14.00 -6.84
CA ALA A 133 -6.73 15.40 -7.19
C ALA A 133 -7.07 16.38 -6.05
N ALA A 134 -8.13 16.10 -5.28
CA ALA A 134 -8.53 16.96 -4.16
C ALA A 134 -7.64 16.80 -2.92
N ASN A 135 -7.22 15.58 -2.60
CA ASN A 135 -6.48 15.29 -1.36
C ASN A 135 -4.96 15.28 -1.56
N TYR A 136 -4.49 14.86 -2.73
CA TYR A 136 -3.06 14.66 -3.03
C TYR A 136 -2.68 15.21 -4.42
N PRO A 137 -2.90 16.52 -4.68
CA PRO A 137 -2.70 17.11 -6.01
C PRO A 137 -1.26 17.07 -6.52
N LEU A 138 -0.27 16.89 -5.63
CA LEU A 138 1.14 16.86 -6.00
C LEU A 138 1.62 15.45 -6.37
N ILE A 139 0.83 14.40 -6.10
CA ILE A 139 1.16 13.04 -6.51
C ILE A 139 0.68 12.86 -7.96
N PRO A 140 1.58 12.65 -8.92
CA PRO A 140 1.17 12.50 -10.30
C PRO A 140 0.41 11.18 -10.52
N GLN A 141 -0.53 11.19 -11.48
CA GLN A 141 -1.48 10.09 -11.67
C GLN A 141 -0.83 8.78 -12.12
N ASP A 142 0.34 8.84 -12.76
CA ASP A 142 1.17 7.69 -13.14
C ASP A 142 1.62 6.85 -11.94
N ARG A 143 1.62 7.43 -10.73
CA ARG A 143 1.94 6.73 -9.48
C ARG A 143 0.76 5.96 -8.90
N PHE A 144 -0.42 6.04 -9.52
CA PHE A 144 -1.59 5.27 -9.13
C PHE A 144 -1.89 4.21 -10.19
N ASN A 145 -1.71 2.95 -9.80
CA ASN A 145 -2.00 1.80 -10.63
C ASN A 145 -3.45 1.36 -10.38
N VAL A 146 -4.36 1.87 -11.21
CA VAL A 146 -5.81 1.60 -11.08
C VAL A 146 -6.16 0.28 -11.78
N LYS A 147 -6.72 -0.66 -11.00
CA LYS A 147 -7.14 -2.00 -11.41
C LYS A 147 -8.66 -2.16 -11.33
#